data_AF-A0A495VN33-F1
#
_entry.id   AF-A0A495VN33-F1
#
_cell.length_a   1.000
_cell.length_b   1.000
_cell.length_c   1.000
_cell.angle_alpha   90.00
_cell.angle_beta   90.00
_cell.angle_gamma   90.00
#
_symmetry.space_group_name_H-M   'P 1'
#
loop_
_entity.id
_entity.type
_entity.pdbx_description
1 polymer ?
#
loop_
_entity_poly.entity_id
_entity_poly.type
_entity_poly.pdbx_seq_one_letter_code
_entity_poly.pdbx_strand_id
1 'polypeptide(L)'
;MWKPSHGSSRCLRLSPHSREGEISFVHYLLDSDLTCMKLNPIALLFFLVLLSGCVTTSNLPKNEPAMVSPQETVFVIGVQPRYRVALAKGRVDGTKWSRDSFSVATTNSFPDDGYIVVKVPSLSPPEWYGIAQILPEGIGVLAPRYMPCIGQGVVAFQAPSGKIVYVGDIEYKREGDKLKFNYAWRPEAAKKFVSSSYSALSDRLELSEGSIFTESSTTCDPTTIYVQITRTSR
;
A
#
# COMPACT_ATOMS: atom_id res chain seq x y z
N MET A 1 -29.75 -47.61 -9.86
CA MET A 1 -28.92 -47.90 -11.05
C MET A 1 -29.07 -46.72 -12.00
N TRP A 2 -28.05 -45.87 -12.14
CA TRP A 2 -28.10 -44.60 -12.90
C TRP A 2 -27.05 -44.66 -14.02
N LYS A 3 -27.42 -44.27 -15.25
CA LYS A 3 -26.49 -44.10 -16.37
C LYS A 3 -26.27 -42.60 -16.63
N PRO A 4 -25.02 -42.12 -16.71
CA PRO A 4 -24.76 -40.75 -17.18
C PRO A 4 -24.93 -40.68 -18.71
N SER A 5 -25.53 -39.60 -19.20
CA SER A 5 -25.60 -39.28 -20.62
C SER A 5 -24.37 -38.47 -21.05
N HIS A 6 -23.79 -38.81 -22.21
CA HIS A 6 -22.67 -38.05 -22.77
C HIS A 6 -23.16 -36.73 -23.38
N GLY A 7 -22.75 -35.61 -22.79
CA GLY A 7 -22.96 -34.27 -23.37
C GLY A 7 -22.08 -34.06 -24.61
N SER A 8 -22.70 -33.70 -25.73
CA SER A 8 -22.00 -33.38 -26.99
C SER A 8 -21.50 -31.94 -26.99
N SER A 9 -20.18 -31.75 -26.95
CA SER A 9 -19.55 -30.43 -27.06
C SER A 9 -19.64 -29.91 -28.50
N ARG A 10 -20.50 -28.91 -28.75
CA ARG A 10 -20.55 -28.21 -30.04
C ARG A 10 -19.40 -27.22 -30.15
N CYS A 11 -18.47 -27.47 -31.08
CA CYS A 11 -17.50 -26.44 -31.49
C CYS A 11 -18.21 -25.40 -32.37
N LEU A 12 -18.17 -24.14 -31.97
CA LEU A 12 -18.64 -23.03 -32.80
C LEU A 12 -17.64 -22.77 -33.94
N ARG A 13 -18.04 -23.08 -35.18
CA ARG A 13 -17.34 -22.59 -36.38
C ARG A 13 -17.73 -21.14 -36.64
N LEU A 14 -16.76 -20.24 -36.56
CA LEU A 14 -16.87 -18.90 -37.15
C LEU A 14 -16.43 -18.99 -38.62
N SER A 15 -17.29 -18.54 -39.54
CA SER A 15 -16.93 -18.40 -40.96
C SER A 15 -16.25 -17.05 -41.20
N PRO A 16 -15.07 -17.01 -41.86
CA PRO A 16 -14.46 -15.74 -42.26
C PRO A 16 -15.21 -15.17 -43.48
N HIS A 17 -15.72 -13.95 -43.36
CA HIS A 17 -16.29 -13.24 -44.49
C HIS A 17 -15.17 -12.49 -45.23
N SER A 18 -14.75 -13.04 -46.37
CA SER A 18 -13.79 -12.38 -47.26
C SER A 18 -14.38 -11.10 -47.85
N ARG A 19 -13.57 -10.03 -47.86
CA ARG A 19 -13.65 -8.92 -48.83
C ARG A 19 -12.24 -8.59 -49.28
N GLU A 20 -12.10 -8.39 -50.58
CA GLU A 20 -10.82 -8.20 -51.27
C GLU A 20 -10.30 -6.76 -51.08
N GLY A 21 -8.98 -6.61 -51.00
CA GLY A 21 -8.30 -5.33 -50.77
C GLY A 21 -6.85 -5.55 -50.36
N GLU A 22 -5.94 -5.54 -51.34
CA GLU A 22 -4.52 -5.90 -51.18
C GLU A 22 -3.75 -5.02 -50.19
N ILE A 23 -3.14 -5.62 -49.16
CA ILE A 23 -1.80 -5.26 -48.68
C ILE A 23 -1.08 -6.56 -48.29
N SER A 24 0.06 -6.85 -48.93
CA SER A 24 0.87 -8.04 -48.62
C SER A 24 1.56 -7.91 -47.25
N PHE A 25 0.92 -8.44 -46.21
CA PHE A 25 1.60 -8.75 -44.95
C PHE A 25 2.27 -10.12 -45.04
N VAL A 26 3.55 -10.18 -44.69
CA VAL A 26 4.30 -11.44 -44.52
C VAL A 26 3.74 -12.15 -43.30
N HIS A 27 2.79 -13.06 -43.52
CA HIS A 27 2.28 -13.96 -42.50
C HIS A 27 3.39 -14.92 -42.05
N TYR A 28 4.01 -14.63 -40.90
CA TYR A 28 4.68 -15.66 -40.13
C TYR A 28 3.63 -16.67 -39.68
N LEU A 29 3.60 -17.82 -40.36
CA LEU A 29 2.85 -18.98 -39.93
C LEU A 29 3.47 -19.51 -38.63
N LEU A 30 2.96 -19.04 -37.50
CA LEU A 30 3.05 -19.77 -36.26
C LEU A 30 2.13 -20.98 -36.39
N ASP A 31 2.70 -22.14 -36.73
CA ASP A 31 2.13 -23.44 -36.45
C ASP A 31 2.07 -23.64 -34.93
N SER A 32 1.15 -22.94 -34.28
CA SER A 32 0.73 -23.25 -32.93
C SER A 32 -0.22 -24.44 -33.02
N ASP A 33 0.38 -25.63 -32.96
CA ASP A 33 -0.26 -26.86 -32.52
C ASP A 33 -0.82 -26.63 -31.10
N LEU A 34 -2.00 -26.00 -31.07
CA LEU A 34 -2.86 -25.79 -29.92
C LEU A 34 -3.48 -27.13 -29.54
N THR A 35 -2.59 -28.04 -29.13
CA THR A 35 -2.91 -29.24 -28.38
C THR A 35 -3.81 -28.80 -27.23
N CYS A 36 -5.07 -29.21 -27.31
CA CYS A 36 -6.09 -28.86 -26.34
C CYS A 36 -5.80 -29.61 -25.04
N MET A 37 -4.83 -29.09 -24.27
CA MET A 37 -4.48 -29.61 -22.96
C MET A 37 -5.76 -29.61 -22.14
N LYS A 38 -6.20 -30.81 -21.73
CA LYS A 38 -7.27 -30.96 -20.74
C LYS A 38 -6.76 -30.38 -19.43
N LEU A 39 -6.93 -29.08 -19.23
CA LEU A 39 -6.63 -28.42 -17.96
C LEU A 39 -7.37 -29.17 -16.86
N ASN A 40 -6.61 -29.76 -15.95
CA ASN A 40 -7.20 -30.39 -14.78
C ASN A 40 -7.92 -29.29 -13.98
N PRO A 41 -9.25 -29.37 -13.77
CA PRO A 41 -9.98 -28.32 -13.06
C PRO A 41 -9.47 -28.13 -11.62
N ILE A 42 -8.87 -29.17 -11.02
CA ILE A 42 -8.23 -29.09 -9.70
C ILE A 42 -6.97 -28.21 -9.75
N ALA A 43 -6.16 -28.32 -10.81
CA ALA A 43 -4.97 -27.50 -10.98
C ALA A 43 -5.32 -26.03 -11.23
N LEU A 44 -6.37 -25.77 -12.02
CA LEU A 44 -6.89 -24.41 -12.24
C LEU A 44 -7.44 -23.80 -10.94
N LEU A 45 -8.16 -24.58 -10.12
CA LEU A 45 -8.67 -24.13 -8.83
C LEU A 45 -7.52 -23.79 -7.86
N PHE A 46 -6.50 -24.65 -7.75
CA PHE A 46 -5.30 -24.37 -6.95
C PHE A 46 -4.58 -23.10 -7.42
N PHE A 47 -4.44 -22.90 -8.73
CA PHE A 47 -3.82 -21.70 -9.29
C PHE A 47 -4.63 -20.42 -8.97
N LEU A 48 -5.96 -20.49 -9.04
CA LEU A 48 -6.84 -19.38 -8.67
C LEU A 48 -6.79 -19.04 -7.17
N VAL A 49 -6.68 -20.04 -6.28
CA VAL A 49 -6.50 -19.82 -4.83
C VAL A 49 -5.13 -19.21 -4.52
N LEU A 50 -4.09 -19.54 -5.28
CA LEU A 50 -2.78 -18.87 -5.15
C LEU A 50 -2.77 -17.44 -5.71
N LEU A 51 -3.75 -17.08 -6.54
CA LEU A 51 -3.93 -15.74 -7.10
C LEU A 51 -4.86 -14.82 -6.27
N SER A 52 -5.44 -15.29 -5.14
CA SER A 52 -6.07 -14.40 -4.17
C SER A 52 -4.99 -13.62 -3.38
N GLY A 53 -4.34 -12.68 -4.07
CA GLY A 53 -3.12 -12.02 -3.62
C GLY A 53 -3.32 -11.02 -2.49
N CYS A 54 -2.19 -10.56 -1.94
CA CYS A 54 -2.16 -9.56 -0.88
C CYS A 54 -2.78 -8.22 -1.31
N VAL A 55 -4.01 -7.96 -0.90
CA VAL A 55 -4.64 -6.64 -1.06
C VAL A 55 -3.97 -5.65 -0.11
N THR A 56 -3.15 -4.76 -0.67
CA THR A 56 -2.63 -3.60 0.07
C THR A 56 -3.72 -2.55 0.17
N THR A 57 -4.01 -2.00 1.35
CA THR A 57 -5.07 -1.00 1.48
C THR A 57 -4.64 0.35 0.89
N SER A 58 -5.58 1.02 0.23
CA SER A 58 -5.47 2.40 -0.24
C SER A 58 -6.13 3.36 0.77
N ASN A 59 -6.23 4.66 0.43
CA ASN A 59 -7.06 5.58 1.22
C ASN A 59 -8.51 5.09 1.28
N LEU A 60 -9.18 5.41 2.40
CA LEU A 60 -10.62 5.28 2.53
C LEU A 60 -11.31 6.18 1.49
N PRO A 61 -12.41 5.73 0.89
CA PRO A 61 -13.22 6.57 0.00
C PRO A 61 -13.87 7.71 0.78
N LYS A 62 -13.64 8.95 0.32
CA LYS A 62 -14.38 10.13 0.74
C LYS A 62 -15.88 9.89 0.49
N ASN A 63 -16.73 10.20 1.47
CA ASN A 63 -18.19 10.02 1.48
C ASN A 63 -18.77 8.62 1.77
N GLU A 64 -17.96 7.56 1.97
CA GLU A 64 -18.52 6.30 2.50
C GLU A 64 -18.62 6.34 4.04
N PRO A 65 -19.61 5.65 4.64
CA PRO A 65 -19.65 5.49 6.09
C PRO A 65 -18.49 4.57 6.51
N ALA A 66 -17.38 5.20 6.91
CA ALA A 66 -16.18 4.52 7.38
C ALA A 66 -16.44 3.81 8.72
N MET A 67 -17.00 2.61 8.62
CA MET A 67 -17.09 1.64 9.70
C MET A 67 -15.68 1.18 10.08
N VAL A 68 -15.21 1.73 11.20
CA VAL A 68 -14.01 1.29 11.91
C VAL A 68 -14.45 0.23 12.90
N SER A 69 -14.10 -1.03 12.64
CA SER A 69 -14.39 -2.11 13.58
C SER A 69 -13.49 -2.01 14.83
N PRO A 70 -13.84 -2.65 15.96
CA PRO A 70 -12.97 -2.68 17.14
C PRO A 70 -11.58 -3.31 16.88
N GLN A 71 -11.41 -4.05 15.79
CA GLN A 71 -10.15 -4.70 15.38
C GLN A 71 -9.33 -3.86 14.40
N GLU A 72 -9.77 -2.63 14.12
CA GLU A 72 -9.11 -1.71 13.18
C GLU A 72 -8.81 -0.35 13.81
N THR A 73 -7.82 0.33 13.23
CA THR A 73 -7.52 1.75 13.45
C THR A 73 -7.56 2.45 12.10
N VAL A 74 -8.04 3.69 12.05
CA VAL A 74 -7.85 4.58 10.90
C VAL A 74 -6.77 5.60 11.23
N PHE A 75 -5.77 5.74 10.37
CA PHE A 75 -4.77 6.79 10.48
C PHE A 75 -5.06 7.95 9.54
N VAL A 76 -4.87 9.16 10.05
CA VAL A 76 -4.82 10.42 9.29
C VAL A 76 -3.39 10.93 9.37
N ILE A 77 -2.70 10.99 8.22
CA ILE A 77 -1.27 11.32 8.13
C ILE A 77 -1.10 12.45 7.12
N GLY A 78 -0.60 13.61 7.53
CA GLY A 78 -0.23 14.67 6.59
C GLY A 78 1.05 14.27 5.86
N VAL A 79 1.07 14.37 4.52
CA VAL A 79 2.24 14.01 3.70
C VAL A 79 2.42 15.05 2.60
N GLN A 80 3.58 15.72 2.60
CA GLN A 80 3.97 16.70 1.58
C GLN A 80 5.40 16.45 1.11
N PRO A 81 5.74 16.69 -0.18
CA PRO A 81 4.80 16.81 -1.31
C PRO A 81 4.04 15.48 -1.52
N ARG A 82 3.30 15.34 -2.62
CA ARG A 82 2.46 14.17 -2.93
C ARG A 82 3.28 12.91 -3.25
N TYR A 83 3.94 12.34 -2.25
CA TYR A 83 4.70 11.10 -2.33
C TYR A 83 3.89 9.93 -1.80
N ARG A 84 4.07 8.76 -2.42
CA ARG A 84 3.43 7.54 -1.95
C ARG A 84 4.18 7.01 -0.73
N VAL A 85 3.46 6.68 0.34
CA VAL A 85 4.03 6.21 1.61
C VAL A 85 3.51 4.81 1.91
N ALA A 86 4.40 3.92 2.31
CA ALA A 86 4.09 2.57 2.73
C ALA A 86 4.28 2.40 4.24
N LEU A 87 3.25 1.92 4.91
CA LEU A 87 3.28 1.58 6.34
C LEU A 87 3.58 0.08 6.51
N ALA A 88 4.47 -0.28 7.43
CA ALA A 88 4.71 -1.67 7.80
C ALA A 88 4.63 -1.84 9.32
N LYS A 89 4.37 -3.08 9.76
CA LYS A 89 4.44 -3.45 11.16
C LYS A 89 5.90 -3.55 11.62
N GLY A 90 6.11 -3.23 12.88
CA GLY A 90 7.36 -3.42 13.57
C GLY A 90 7.17 -3.33 15.07
N ARG A 91 8.26 -3.48 15.81
CA ARG A 91 8.26 -3.53 17.27
C ARG A 91 9.09 -2.39 17.83
N VAL A 92 8.61 -1.78 18.91
CA VAL A 92 9.35 -0.75 19.66
C VAL A 92 10.05 -1.41 20.85
N ASP A 93 11.35 -1.14 20.98
CA ASP A 93 12.15 -1.51 22.14
C ASP A 93 12.96 -0.27 22.60
N GLY A 94 12.51 0.34 23.71
CA GLY A 94 13.02 1.62 24.19
C GLY A 94 12.89 2.73 23.13
N THR A 95 14.04 3.21 22.64
CA THR A 95 14.13 4.25 21.60
C THR A 95 14.26 3.69 20.17
N LYS A 96 14.27 2.35 20.01
CA LYS A 96 14.42 1.70 18.72
C LYS A 96 13.08 1.22 18.18
N TRP A 97 12.95 1.27 16.86
CA TRP A 97 11.93 0.53 16.11
C TRP A 97 12.63 -0.48 15.22
N SER A 98 12.09 -1.69 15.13
CA SER A 98 12.53 -2.73 14.22
C SER A 98 11.37 -3.15 13.34
N ARG A 99 11.55 -3.07 12.02
CA ARG A 99 10.58 -3.62 11.08
C ARG A 99 10.55 -5.15 11.20
N ASP A 100 9.36 -5.74 11.19
CA ASP A 100 9.20 -7.19 11.10
C ASP A 100 9.69 -7.69 9.72
N SER A 101 10.70 -8.57 9.71
CA SER A 101 11.39 -9.02 8.49
C SER A 101 10.49 -9.68 7.45
N PHE A 102 9.36 -10.25 7.88
CA PHE A 102 8.36 -10.90 7.02
C PHE A 102 7.12 -10.01 6.76
N SER A 103 7.06 -8.79 7.30
CA SER A 103 5.94 -7.87 7.07
C SER A 103 6.04 -7.23 5.69
N VAL A 104 5.11 -7.60 4.82
CA VAL A 104 4.71 -6.78 3.67
C VAL A 104 4.20 -5.42 4.15
N ALA A 105 4.17 -4.43 3.25
CA ALA A 105 3.53 -3.16 3.55
C ALA A 105 2.02 -3.39 3.78
N THR A 106 1.51 -2.91 4.92
CA THR A 106 0.08 -2.99 5.27
C THR A 106 -0.74 -2.03 4.41
N THR A 107 -0.20 -0.84 4.16
CA THR A 107 -0.79 0.19 3.30
C THR A 107 0.27 0.71 2.34
N ASN A 108 -0.13 1.25 1.19
CA ASN A 108 0.79 1.90 0.26
C ASN A 108 0.04 2.96 -0.56
N SER A 109 -0.10 4.16 0.02
CA SER A 109 -1.04 5.20 -0.44
C SER A 109 -0.32 6.50 -0.83
N PHE A 110 -0.84 7.19 -1.85
CA PHE A 110 -0.55 8.62 -2.05
C PHE A 110 -1.45 9.45 -1.14
N PRO A 111 -1.02 10.63 -0.65
CA PRO A 111 -1.94 11.57 -0.05
C PRO A 111 -2.92 12.10 -1.10
N ASP A 112 -4.13 12.35 -0.61
CA ASP A 112 -5.22 13.03 -1.29
C ASP A 112 -5.44 14.36 -0.56
N ASP A 113 -5.40 15.48 -1.29
CA ASP A 113 -5.32 16.85 -0.75
C ASP A 113 -4.28 17.05 0.38
N GLY A 114 -3.16 16.33 0.32
CA GLY A 114 -2.06 16.41 1.29
C GLY A 114 -2.18 15.48 2.51
N TYR A 115 -3.23 14.66 2.59
CA TYR A 115 -3.43 13.69 3.68
C TYR A 115 -3.65 12.26 3.17
N ILE A 116 -3.05 11.30 3.86
CA ILE A 116 -3.34 9.86 3.75
C ILE A 116 -4.37 9.53 4.83
N VAL A 117 -5.47 8.85 4.46
CA VAL A 117 -6.50 8.37 5.39
C VAL A 117 -6.70 6.88 5.17
N VAL A 118 -6.03 6.05 5.97
CA VAL A 118 -5.94 4.59 5.73
C VAL A 118 -6.46 3.80 6.91
N LYS A 119 -7.16 2.69 6.62
CA LYS A 119 -7.59 1.71 7.62
C LYS A 119 -6.57 0.57 7.70
N VAL A 120 -6.22 0.18 8.92
CA VAL A 120 -5.27 -0.88 9.24
C VAL A 120 -5.79 -1.76 10.38
N PRO A 121 -5.32 -3.01 10.53
CA PRO A 121 -5.53 -3.79 11.75
C PRO A 121 -4.93 -3.08 12.97
N SER A 122 -5.64 -3.09 14.10
CA SER A 122 -5.11 -2.61 15.39
C SER A 122 -3.85 -3.36 15.82
N LEU A 123 -3.03 -2.73 16.65
CA LEU A 123 -1.84 -3.31 17.26
C LEU A 123 -1.81 -3.06 18.77
N SER A 124 -1.26 -4.00 19.52
CA SER A 124 -1.00 -3.87 20.94
C SER A 124 0.49 -3.64 21.19
N PRO A 125 0.90 -2.81 22.17
CA PRO A 125 2.31 -2.69 22.54
C PRO A 125 2.97 -4.07 22.79
N PRO A 126 4.21 -4.30 22.33
CA PRO A 126 5.14 -3.32 21.75
C PRO A 126 5.04 -3.13 20.23
N GLU A 127 3.95 -3.57 19.57
CA GLU A 127 3.79 -3.48 18.11
C GLU A 127 3.28 -2.09 17.68
N TRP A 128 3.94 -1.49 16.70
CA TRP A 128 3.67 -0.15 16.16
C TRP A 128 3.77 -0.18 14.63
N TYR A 129 3.03 0.69 13.94
CA TYR A 129 3.27 0.93 12.51
C TYR A 129 4.36 1.98 12.34
N GLY A 130 5.29 1.73 11.43
CA GLY A 130 6.31 2.70 11.01
C GLY A 130 6.16 3.03 9.52
N ILE A 131 6.58 4.23 9.13
CA ILE A 131 6.77 4.58 7.71
C ILE A 131 8.00 3.86 7.20
N ALA A 132 7.75 2.74 6.53
CA ALA A 132 8.79 1.81 6.13
C ALA A 132 9.32 2.06 4.72
N GLN A 133 8.54 2.71 3.83
CA GLN A 133 9.03 3.13 2.51
C GLN A 133 8.36 4.44 2.07
N ILE A 134 9.11 5.27 1.34
CA ILE A 134 8.64 6.44 0.62
C ILE A 134 8.99 6.26 -0.86
N LEU A 135 8.00 6.50 -1.70
CA LEU A 135 7.98 6.18 -3.13
C LEU A 135 7.50 7.43 -3.90
N PRO A 136 8.39 8.43 -4.13
CA PRO A 136 8.02 9.70 -4.77
C PRO A 136 7.29 9.55 -6.11
N GLU A 137 7.75 8.60 -6.92
CA GLU A 137 7.25 8.32 -8.28
C GLU A 137 6.30 7.10 -8.30
N GLY A 138 5.92 6.56 -7.13
CA GLY A 138 5.06 5.38 -6.99
C GLY A 138 5.81 4.05 -7.12
N ILE A 139 5.11 3.02 -7.62
CA ILE A 139 5.64 1.65 -7.71
C ILE A 139 6.11 1.41 -9.14
N GLY A 140 7.43 1.39 -9.34
CA GLY A 140 8.07 1.04 -10.61
C GLY A 140 9.36 0.25 -10.38
N VAL A 141 9.85 -0.41 -11.43
CA VAL A 141 11.15 -1.12 -11.39
C VAL A 141 12.31 -0.13 -11.31
N LEU A 142 12.22 0.99 -12.02
CA LEU A 142 13.21 2.06 -12.07
C LEU A 142 12.88 3.24 -11.15
N ALA A 143 11.71 3.24 -10.49
CA ALA A 143 11.27 4.31 -9.62
C ALA A 143 12.10 4.30 -8.31
N PRO A 144 12.66 5.45 -7.87
CA PRO A 144 13.51 5.51 -6.69
C PRO A 144 12.72 5.19 -5.42
N ARG A 145 13.33 4.40 -4.53
CA ARG A 145 12.72 3.93 -3.29
C ARG A 145 13.56 4.37 -2.09
N TYR A 146 12.91 4.96 -1.13
CA TYR A 146 13.52 5.51 0.07
C TYR A 146 12.99 4.72 1.27
N MET A 147 13.84 4.32 2.20
CA MET A 147 13.44 3.68 3.44
C MET A 147 14.42 4.05 4.54
N PRO A 148 13.98 4.13 5.81
CA PRO A 148 14.92 4.30 6.92
C PRO A 148 15.88 3.12 6.99
N CYS A 149 17.15 3.43 7.23
CA CYS A 149 18.23 2.47 7.41
C CYS A 149 18.65 2.43 8.88
N ILE A 150 19.31 1.37 9.35
CA ILE A 150 19.84 1.27 10.72
C ILE A 150 20.51 2.59 11.16
N GLY A 151 20.09 3.10 12.33
CA GLY A 151 20.60 4.36 12.90
C GLY A 151 19.97 5.64 12.34
N GLN A 152 19.22 5.58 11.23
CA GLN A 152 18.28 6.65 10.85
C GLN A 152 17.02 6.56 11.72
N GLY A 153 16.15 7.57 11.68
CA GLY A 153 14.92 7.52 12.45
C GLY A 153 13.64 7.41 11.60
N VAL A 154 12.62 6.87 12.24
CA VAL A 154 11.34 6.44 11.68
C VAL A 154 10.23 7.14 12.44
N VAL A 155 9.28 7.76 11.73
CA VAL A 155 8.00 8.13 12.34
C VAL A 155 7.19 6.85 12.50
N ALA A 156 6.92 6.47 13.74
CA ALA A 156 6.08 5.33 14.08
C ALA A 156 4.98 5.72 15.07
N PHE A 157 3.85 5.03 14.99
CA PHE A 157 2.65 5.34 15.76
C PHE A 157 1.90 4.06 16.17
N GLN A 158 1.20 4.14 17.30
CA GLN A 158 0.36 3.06 17.81
C GLN A 158 -0.93 2.95 17.00
N ALA A 159 -1.48 1.75 16.88
CA ALA A 159 -2.79 1.48 16.28
C ALA A 159 -3.81 1.04 17.34
N PRO A 160 -4.35 1.97 18.17
CA PRO A 160 -5.33 1.64 19.18
C PRO A 160 -6.67 1.21 18.57
N SER A 161 -7.27 0.19 19.18
CA SER A 161 -8.50 -0.45 18.72
C SER A 161 -9.72 0.46 18.63
N GLY A 162 -10.37 0.46 17.44
CA GLY A 162 -11.61 1.19 17.18
C GLY A 162 -11.45 2.71 17.00
N LYS A 163 -10.20 3.21 16.93
CA LYS A 163 -9.89 4.64 16.91
C LYS A 163 -9.63 5.18 15.51
N ILE A 164 -9.82 6.49 15.36
CA ILE A 164 -9.35 7.28 14.21
C ILE A 164 -8.32 8.25 14.75
N VAL A 165 -7.08 8.18 14.27
CA VAL A 165 -5.92 8.80 14.91
C VAL A 165 -5.18 9.71 13.94
N TYR A 166 -5.07 10.99 14.26
CA TYR A 166 -4.13 11.89 13.58
C TYR A 166 -2.72 11.74 14.17
N VAL A 167 -1.75 11.37 13.32
CA VAL A 167 -0.38 11.02 13.72
C VAL A 167 0.67 12.10 13.44
N GLY A 168 0.28 13.23 12.84
CA GLY A 168 1.18 14.33 12.46
C GLY A 168 1.25 14.59 10.94
N ASP A 169 1.92 15.69 10.59
CA ASP A 169 2.24 16.07 9.22
C ASP A 169 3.75 15.85 8.95
N ILE A 170 4.07 15.28 7.80
CA ILE A 170 5.44 14.92 7.40
C ILE A 170 5.75 15.59 6.07
N GLU A 171 6.76 16.45 6.09
CA GLU A 171 7.23 17.22 4.94
C GLU A 171 8.59 16.67 4.49
N TYR A 172 8.60 16.00 3.34
CA TYR A 172 9.79 15.42 2.73
C TYR A 172 10.47 16.42 1.79
N LYS A 173 11.80 16.50 1.88
CA LYS A 173 12.64 17.31 0.99
C LYS A 173 13.76 16.47 0.40
N ARG A 174 13.87 16.46 -0.93
CA ARG A 174 14.99 15.84 -1.65
C ARG A 174 16.23 16.73 -1.57
N GLU A 175 17.37 16.14 -1.26
CA GLU A 175 18.67 16.79 -1.17
C GLU A 175 19.70 15.91 -1.88
N GLY A 176 19.82 16.09 -3.20
CA GLY A 176 20.62 15.22 -4.07
C GLY A 176 20.05 13.79 -4.12
N ASP A 177 20.87 12.84 -3.67
CA ASP A 177 20.54 11.44 -3.47
C ASP A 177 19.80 11.18 -2.16
N LYS A 178 19.48 12.19 -1.33
CA LYS A 178 18.89 12.02 0.02
C LYS A 178 17.45 12.52 0.13
N LEU A 179 16.71 12.00 1.11
CA LEU A 179 15.34 12.44 1.41
C LEU A 179 15.19 12.72 2.90
N LYS A 180 15.32 13.99 3.27
CA LYS A 180 15.08 14.45 4.63
C LYS A 180 13.58 14.55 4.90
N PHE A 181 13.17 14.47 6.16
CA PHE A 181 11.84 14.92 6.56
C PHE A 181 11.88 15.89 7.73
N ASN A 182 10.90 16.78 7.74
CA ASN A 182 10.48 17.57 8.89
C ASN A 182 9.15 17.01 9.39
N TYR A 183 9.05 16.75 10.70
CA TYR A 183 7.82 16.31 11.34
C TYR A 183 7.18 17.48 12.06
N ALA A 184 5.90 17.73 11.81
CA ALA A 184 5.16 18.87 12.37
C ALA A 184 3.79 18.43 12.91
N TRP A 185 3.48 18.86 14.12
CA TRP A 185 2.16 18.68 14.71
C TRP A 185 1.21 19.81 14.27
N ARG A 186 0.18 19.48 13.47
CA ARG A 186 -0.78 20.43 12.87
C ARG A 186 -2.24 19.96 13.05
N PRO A 187 -2.71 19.67 14.28
CA PRO A 187 -4.01 19.02 14.52
C PRO A 187 -5.20 19.79 13.95
N GLU A 188 -5.20 21.12 13.95
CA GLU A 188 -6.31 21.93 13.41
C GLU A 188 -6.42 21.83 11.88
N ALA A 189 -5.31 21.64 11.16
CA ALA A 189 -5.33 21.40 9.72
C ALA A 189 -5.91 20.01 9.41
N ALA A 190 -5.49 18.99 10.17
CA ALA A 190 -6.01 17.64 10.05
C ALA A 190 -7.51 17.54 10.39
N LYS A 191 -7.96 18.17 11.48
CA LYS A 191 -9.39 18.28 11.82
C LYS A 191 -10.18 18.92 10.67
N LYS A 192 -9.73 20.08 10.16
CA LYS A 192 -10.39 20.78 9.05
C LYS A 192 -10.50 19.91 7.80
N PHE A 193 -9.46 19.14 7.48
CA PHE A 193 -9.48 18.21 6.35
C PHE A 193 -10.43 17.03 6.58
N VAL A 194 -10.40 16.39 7.76
CA VAL A 194 -11.30 15.27 8.08
C VAL A 194 -12.76 15.73 8.08
N SER A 195 -13.08 16.86 8.70
CA SER A 195 -14.46 17.37 8.73
C SER A 195 -15.01 17.76 7.35
N SER A 196 -14.16 18.17 6.40
CA SER A 196 -14.60 18.52 5.04
C SER A 196 -14.64 17.34 4.07
N SER A 197 -13.74 16.36 4.22
CA SER A 197 -13.59 15.23 3.27
C SER A 197 -14.16 13.90 3.77
N TYR A 198 -14.31 13.75 5.09
CA TYR A 198 -14.73 12.54 5.78
C TYR A 198 -15.67 12.90 6.96
N SER A 199 -16.80 13.54 6.66
CA SER A 199 -17.77 14.01 7.67
C SER A 199 -18.20 12.93 8.68
N ALA A 200 -18.28 11.65 8.26
CA ALA A 200 -18.55 10.51 9.14
C ALA A 200 -17.46 10.22 10.21
N LEU A 201 -16.31 10.91 10.15
CA LEU A 201 -15.16 10.75 11.04
C LEU A 201 -14.80 12.01 11.82
N SER A 202 -15.42 13.16 11.55
CA SER A 202 -15.05 14.47 12.13
C SER A 202 -14.97 14.44 13.65
N ASP A 203 -16.03 13.92 14.27
CA ASP A 203 -16.25 14.01 15.72
C ASP A 203 -15.57 12.85 16.47
N ARG A 204 -14.89 11.97 15.72
CA ARG A 204 -14.21 10.77 16.22
C ARG A 204 -12.68 10.82 16.03
N LEU A 205 -12.16 11.93 15.51
CA LEU A 205 -10.71 12.11 15.31
C LEU A 205 -10.00 12.33 16.64
N GLU A 206 -9.31 11.29 17.11
CA GLU A 206 -8.42 11.35 18.26
C GLU A 206 -7.04 11.86 17.86
N LEU A 207 -6.42 12.61 18.77
CA LEU A 207 -5.10 13.19 18.58
C LEU A 207 -4.07 12.31 19.30
N SER A 208 -3.18 11.65 18.56
CA SER A 208 -2.08 10.88 19.13
C SER A 208 -0.81 11.13 18.31
N GLU A 209 0.09 11.96 18.83
CA GLU A 209 1.33 12.35 18.15
C GLU A 209 2.18 11.11 17.83
N GLY A 210 2.61 11.00 16.56
CA GLY A 210 3.58 9.99 16.16
C GLY A 210 4.93 10.24 16.82
N SER A 211 5.61 9.17 17.19
CA SER A 211 6.92 9.22 17.84
C SER A 211 8.03 8.90 16.84
N ILE A 212 9.21 9.48 17.07
CA ILE A 212 10.40 9.26 16.25
C ILE A 212 11.32 8.28 16.98
N PHE A 213 11.54 7.11 16.37
CA PHE A 213 12.41 6.05 16.90
C PHE A 213 13.60 5.80 15.97
N THR A 214 14.67 5.20 16.47
CA THR A 214 15.82 4.79 15.67
C THR A 214 15.56 3.43 15.01
N GLU A 215 15.68 3.36 13.68
CA GLU A 215 15.64 2.11 12.91
C GLU A 215 16.78 1.17 13.33
N SER A 216 16.49 -0.13 13.40
CA SER A 216 17.40 -1.11 13.99
C SER A 216 17.46 -2.48 13.30
N SER A 217 16.62 -2.78 12.30
CA SER A 217 16.68 -4.04 11.54
C SER A 217 16.93 -3.86 10.04
N THR A 218 16.61 -2.69 9.46
CA THR A 218 16.67 -2.46 8.02
C THR A 218 18.08 -2.06 7.55
N THR A 219 18.83 -3.04 7.03
CA THR A 219 20.08 -2.79 6.30
C THR A 219 19.78 -2.28 4.89
N CYS A 220 20.36 -1.15 4.53
CA CYS A 220 20.24 -0.54 3.20
C CYS A 220 21.46 -0.85 2.31
N ASP A 221 21.19 -1.15 1.05
CA ASP A 221 22.12 -0.97 -0.08
C ASP A 221 22.53 0.52 -0.17
N PRO A 222 23.78 0.91 -0.52
CA PRO A 222 24.15 2.30 -0.83
C PRO A 222 23.25 3.04 -1.86
N THR A 223 22.45 2.33 -2.67
CA THR A 223 21.40 2.94 -3.53
C THR A 223 20.12 3.32 -2.77
N THR A 224 19.99 2.91 -1.51
CA THR A 224 18.80 3.06 -0.67
C THR A 224 19.02 4.12 0.40
N ILE A 225 18.06 5.04 0.49
CA ILE A 225 18.39 6.43 0.76
C ILE A 225 18.09 6.90 2.18
N TYR A 226 19.09 7.57 2.78
CA TYR A 226 19.08 8.20 4.09
C TYR A 226 17.92 9.18 4.34
N VAL A 227 17.42 9.09 5.57
CA VAL A 227 16.35 9.93 6.11
C VAL A 227 16.87 10.68 7.34
N GLN A 228 17.42 11.88 7.12
CA GLN A 228 17.77 12.78 8.22
C GLN A 228 16.53 13.50 8.74
N ILE A 229 16.46 13.62 10.06
CA ILE A 229 15.34 14.18 10.80
C ILE A 229 15.75 15.55 11.31
N THR A 230 14.92 16.54 11.03
CA THR A 230 14.95 17.81 11.77
C THR A 230 13.62 17.93 12.50
N ARG A 231 13.60 17.77 13.83
CA ARG A 231 12.41 18.10 14.63
C ARG A 231 12.39 19.60 14.81
N THR A 232 11.56 20.29 14.04
CA THR A 232 11.34 21.73 14.22
C THR A 232 10.41 21.91 15.42
N SER A 233 10.97 22.09 16.61
CA SER A 233 10.21 22.50 17.80
C SER A 233 9.55 23.86 17.55
N ARG A 234 8.24 23.95 17.80
CA ARG A 234 7.57 25.22 18.05
C ARG A 234 7.64 25.55 19.53
#